data_AF-A0AAD5VAS1-F1
#
_entry.id   AF-A0AAD5VAS1-F1
#
_cell.length_a   1.000
_cell.length_b   1.000
_cell.length_c   1.000
_cell.angle_alpha   90.00
_cell.angle_beta   90.00
_cell.angle_gamma   90.00
#
_symmetry.space_group_name_H-M   'P 1'
#
loop_
_entity.id
_entity.type
_entity.pdbx_description
1 polymer ?
#
loop_
_entity_poly.entity_id
_entity_poly.type
_entity_poly.pdbx_seq_one_letter_code
_entity_poly.pdbx_strand_id
1 'polypeptide(L)'
;MRDLDRHISDYDLFSFVERTVTASAFGLVLLVLEAHLTLSCQIRAPSTLVINTRRHLSLFSTMAQSVPITGDVDLTDIRLQSLLGLHPTSTALSTPIRALASHATNASSSPEVKAYSDAVYFNYHSLGISLLFKPVGGYKPKTGQRRDELQEDSLELDGIDIYHSPKGGTGKVSYTTIPVNPIALELASIPGRTRPATIQVTPETTGKDFVACLGEPDRKGGGAGPSSGSIGIWCEWTKDGIMVEFGGDESRGPQAWERGKDATWKVITLFRPPIS
;
A
#
# COMPACT_ATOMS: atom_id res chain seq x y z
N MET A 1 -14.22 8.76 56.43
CA MET A 1 -14.66 7.46 57.00
C MET A 1 -15.32 6.69 55.88
N ARG A 2 -14.63 5.90 55.04
CA ARG A 2 -13.38 5.16 55.22
C ARG A 2 -12.54 5.24 53.95
N ASP A 3 -11.24 5.47 54.17
CA ASP A 3 -10.15 5.19 53.25
C ASP A 3 -10.03 3.69 52.99
N LEU A 4 -9.56 3.32 51.80
CA LEU A 4 -8.90 2.04 51.59
C LEU A 4 -7.75 2.20 50.59
N ASP A 5 -6.58 2.12 51.18
CA ASP A 5 -5.24 2.12 50.63
C ASP A 5 -4.94 0.91 49.71
N ARG A 6 -4.07 1.17 48.74
CA ARG A 6 -2.90 0.41 48.26
C ARG A 6 -3.00 -1.12 48.14
N HIS A 7 -2.71 -1.58 46.91
CA HIS A 7 -1.64 -2.57 46.72
C HIS A 7 -0.87 -2.29 45.43
N ILE A 8 0.37 -1.82 45.62
CA ILE A 8 1.47 -1.88 44.65
C ILE A 8 2.14 -3.24 44.90
N SER A 9 2.37 -4.00 43.82
CA SER A 9 3.15 -5.23 43.84
C SER A 9 4.25 -5.08 42.80
N ASP A 10 5.47 -4.92 43.32
CA ASP A 10 6.73 -5.02 42.60
C ASP A 10 6.87 -6.40 41.95
N TYR A 11 7.28 -6.42 40.68
CA TYR A 11 8.06 -7.52 40.13
C TYR A 11 9.15 -6.93 39.24
N ASP A 12 10.35 -6.95 39.82
CA ASP A 12 11.64 -6.76 39.18
C ASP A 12 12.31 -8.16 39.01
N LEU A 13 13.30 -8.26 38.13
CA LEU A 13 14.09 -9.44 37.67
C LEU A 13 13.68 -10.08 36.33
N PHE A 14 14.43 -9.76 35.27
CA PHE A 14 15.59 -10.56 34.88
C PHE A 14 16.38 -9.84 33.77
N SER A 15 17.59 -9.40 34.12
CA SER A 15 18.67 -9.08 33.18
C SER A 15 19.40 -10.38 32.80
N PHE A 16 19.63 -10.61 31.50
CA PHE A 16 20.79 -11.40 31.07
C PHE A 16 21.36 -10.84 29.76
N VAL A 17 22.63 -10.47 29.84
CA VAL A 17 23.51 -10.08 28.75
C VAL A 17 24.30 -11.34 28.38
N GLU A 18 24.32 -11.74 27.10
CA GLU A 18 25.55 -12.22 26.48
C GLU A 18 25.46 -12.23 24.94
N ARG A 19 26.60 -11.90 24.34
CA ARG A 19 26.89 -11.73 22.91
C ARG A 19 27.00 -13.08 22.22
N THR A 20 26.80 -13.14 20.89
CA THR A 20 27.80 -13.67 19.93
C THR A 20 27.46 -13.26 18.50
N VAL A 21 28.53 -12.89 17.79
CA VAL A 21 28.66 -12.48 16.39
C VAL A 21 28.57 -13.67 15.44
N THR A 22 27.85 -13.55 14.33
CA THR A 22 28.28 -14.15 13.05
C THR A 22 27.91 -13.23 11.89
N ALA A 23 28.95 -12.83 11.16
CA ALA A 23 28.89 -12.11 9.91
C ALA A 23 28.38 -13.02 8.78
N SER A 24 27.62 -12.46 7.84
CA SER A 24 27.70 -12.93 6.46
C SER A 24 27.49 -11.78 5.49
N ALA A 25 28.42 -11.71 4.56
CA ALA A 25 28.65 -10.63 3.62
C ALA A 25 27.64 -10.67 2.48
N PHE A 26 27.12 -9.50 2.08
CA PHE A 26 26.79 -9.26 0.67
C PHE A 26 27.25 -7.87 0.27
N GLY A 27 28.13 -7.88 -0.72
CA GLY A 27 28.98 -6.78 -1.12
C GLY A 27 28.24 -5.61 -1.72
N LEU A 28 28.65 -4.44 -1.27
CA LEU A 28 28.54 -3.16 -1.92
C LEU A 28 29.26 -3.23 -3.28
N VAL A 29 28.54 -3.08 -4.39
CA VAL A 29 29.15 -2.71 -5.68
C VAL A 29 28.63 -1.33 -6.04
N LEU A 30 29.35 -0.32 -5.57
CA LEU A 30 29.31 1.04 -6.08
C LEU A 30 30.55 1.19 -6.98
N LEU A 31 30.37 1.25 -8.30
CA LEU A 31 31.44 1.63 -9.22
C LEU A 31 31.09 2.97 -9.87
N VAL A 32 31.79 3.98 -9.39
CA VAL A 32 31.91 5.34 -9.90
C VAL A 32 32.57 5.29 -11.28
N LEU A 33 32.01 5.98 -12.26
CA LEU A 33 32.63 6.24 -13.55
C LEU A 33 32.79 7.76 -13.69
N GLU A 34 33.88 8.30 -13.14
CA GLU A 34 34.39 9.62 -13.50
C GLU A 34 35.25 9.48 -14.77
N ALA A 35 34.81 10.10 -15.86
CA ALA A 35 35.63 10.28 -17.05
C ALA A 35 36.32 11.65 -16.98
N HIS A 36 37.64 11.63 -16.73
CA HIS A 36 38.51 12.79 -16.89
C HIS A 36 38.57 13.23 -18.37
N LEU A 37 38.05 14.41 -18.68
CA LEU A 37 38.35 15.14 -19.90
C LEU A 37 39.56 16.04 -19.65
N THR A 38 40.75 15.58 -20.05
CA THR A 38 41.95 16.43 -20.09
C THR A 38 42.04 17.09 -21.48
N LEU A 39 41.63 18.36 -21.57
CA LEU A 39 41.82 19.21 -22.74
C LEU A 39 43.21 19.85 -22.67
N SER A 40 44.15 19.37 -23.49
CA SER A 40 45.41 20.08 -23.76
C SER A 40 45.24 20.92 -25.02
N CYS A 41 45.13 22.24 -24.84
CA CYS A 41 45.12 23.22 -25.92
C CYS A 41 46.55 23.71 -26.16
N GLN A 42 47.09 23.48 -27.36
CA GLN A 42 48.29 24.17 -27.85
C GLN A 42 47.93 24.95 -29.11
N ILE A 43 48.00 26.27 -29.01
CA ILE A 43 47.77 27.22 -30.09
C ILE A 43 49.10 27.45 -30.82
N ARG A 44 49.16 27.16 -32.12
CA ARG A 44 50.04 27.82 -33.10
C ARG A 44 49.34 27.87 -34.47
N ALA A 45 49.29 29.07 -35.04
CA ALA A 45 48.68 29.42 -36.33
C ALA A 45 49.57 29.03 -37.54
N PRO A 46 49.19 29.35 -38.80
CA PRO A 46 47.99 28.95 -39.49
C PRO A 46 48.37 28.31 -40.84
N SER A 47 48.19 27.01 -40.99
CA SER A 47 48.20 26.39 -42.32
C SER A 47 47.24 25.22 -42.30
N THR A 48 46.21 25.35 -43.13
CA THR A 48 45.19 24.39 -43.53
C THR A 48 45.43 22.95 -43.05
N LEU A 49 44.74 22.56 -41.98
CA LEU A 49 44.64 21.16 -41.57
C LEU A 49 43.26 20.64 -42.00
N VAL A 50 43.21 19.92 -43.12
CA VAL A 50 42.04 19.12 -43.50
C VAL A 50 42.04 17.87 -42.63
N ILE A 51 41.29 17.90 -41.52
CA ILE A 51 41.04 16.70 -40.72
C ILE A 51 39.87 15.96 -41.35
N ASN A 52 40.18 14.88 -42.08
CA ASN A 52 39.17 13.92 -42.53
C ASN A 52 38.94 12.89 -41.41
N THR A 53 38.06 13.21 -40.45
CA THR A 53 37.61 12.23 -39.45
C THR A 53 36.48 11.38 -40.03
N ARG A 54 36.84 10.29 -40.72
CA ARG A 54 35.97 9.09 -40.76
C ARG A 54 35.94 8.49 -39.35
N ARG A 55 34.97 8.91 -38.53
CA ARG A 55 34.63 8.17 -37.30
C ARG A 55 33.57 7.13 -37.65
N HIS A 56 34.00 5.88 -37.56
CA HIS A 56 33.12 4.73 -37.40
C HIS A 56 32.30 4.96 -36.10
N LEU A 57 31.03 5.34 -36.24
CA LEU A 57 30.07 5.25 -35.14
C LEU A 57 29.72 3.77 -34.96
N SER A 58 30.58 3.01 -34.25
CA SER A 58 30.11 1.75 -33.69
C SER A 58 29.26 2.10 -32.48
N LEU A 59 27.98 1.74 -32.59
CA LEU A 59 27.01 1.71 -31.52
C LEU A 59 27.61 1.16 -30.22
N PHE A 60 27.88 2.03 -29.24
CA PHE A 60 27.82 1.61 -27.84
C PHE A 60 26.34 1.53 -27.48
N SER A 61 25.68 0.49 -27.98
CA SER A 61 24.46 -0.03 -27.36
C SER A 61 24.89 -0.56 -26.00
N THR A 62 24.76 0.30 -25.00
CA THR A 62 24.91 -0.11 -23.61
C THR A 62 23.78 -1.09 -23.38
N MET A 63 24.09 -2.38 -23.47
CA MET A 63 23.21 -3.44 -23.01
C MET A 63 23.05 -3.23 -21.51
N ALA A 64 22.05 -2.46 -21.12
CA ALA A 64 21.40 -2.62 -19.85
C ALA A 64 20.82 -4.04 -19.88
N GLN A 65 21.66 -5.02 -19.51
CA GLN A 65 21.20 -6.35 -19.20
C GLN A 65 20.27 -6.18 -18.01
N SER A 66 18.97 -6.16 -18.29
CA SER A 66 17.95 -6.34 -17.28
C SER A 66 18.25 -7.69 -16.64
N VAL A 67 18.90 -7.67 -15.47
CA VAL A 67 19.02 -8.86 -14.64
C VAL A 67 17.59 -9.31 -14.37
N PRO A 68 17.16 -10.48 -14.87
CA PRO A 68 15.82 -10.96 -14.59
C PRO A 68 15.79 -11.23 -13.10
N ILE A 69 15.05 -10.41 -12.35
CA ILE A 69 14.75 -10.67 -10.94
C ILE A 69 13.79 -11.86 -10.96
N THR A 70 14.34 -13.07 -11.03
CA THR A 70 13.59 -14.34 -10.95
C THR A 70 13.43 -14.80 -9.51
N GLY A 71 13.47 -13.86 -8.55
CA GLY A 71 12.93 -14.12 -7.23
C GLY A 71 11.42 -14.12 -7.38
N ASP A 72 10.81 -15.31 -7.35
CA ASP A 72 9.37 -15.46 -7.23
C ASP A 72 8.98 -14.76 -5.92
N VAL A 73 8.48 -13.52 -6.01
CA VAL A 73 8.09 -12.76 -4.83
C VAL A 73 6.80 -13.41 -4.35
N ASP A 74 6.90 -14.13 -3.24
CA ASP A 74 5.74 -14.72 -2.59
C ASP A 74 4.76 -13.59 -2.21
N LEU A 75 3.63 -13.54 -2.91
CA LEU A 75 2.59 -12.55 -2.70
C LEU A 75 2.02 -12.60 -1.28
N THR A 76 2.17 -13.73 -0.57
CA THR A 76 1.70 -13.86 0.81
C THR A 76 2.52 -13.02 1.80
N ASP A 77 3.69 -12.53 1.40
CA ASP A 77 4.55 -11.67 2.24
C ASP A 77 4.31 -10.17 2.01
N ILE A 78 3.36 -9.79 1.15
CA ILE A 78 3.05 -8.37 0.94
C ILE A 78 2.28 -7.81 2.15
N ARG A 79 3.01 -7.08 3.00
CA ARG A 79 2.44 -6.34 4.14
C ARG A 79 1.95 -4.97 3.71
N LEU A 80 0.69 -4.88 3.27
CA LEU A 80 0.12 -3.62 2.76
C LEU A 80 0.12 -2.50 3.82
N GLN A 81 -0.10 -2.82 5.10
CA GLN A 81 -0.10 -1.82 6.18
C GLN A 81 1.26 -1.13 6.35
N SER A 82 2.39 -1.80 6.05
CA SER A 82 3.72 -1.20 6.16
C SER A 82 4.00 -0.16 5.07
N LEU A 83 3.12 -0.03 4.07
CA LEU A 83 3.23 0.95 3.00
C LEU A 83 2.68 2.32 3.42
N LEU A 84 1.81 2.37 4.44
CA LEU A 84 1.27 3.61 5.00
C LEU A 84 2.43 4.46 5.53
N GLY A 85 2.51 5.72 5.13
CA GLY A 85 3.71 6.53 5.40
C GLY A 85 4.43 6.99 4.14
N LEU A 86 4.46 6.13 3.13
CA LEU A 86 5.39 6.28 2.02
C LEU A 86 4.93 7.32 1.00
N HIS A 87 5.89 7.96 0.35
CA HIS A 87 5.66 8.83 -0.81
C HIS A 87 5.37 8.03 -2.09
N PRO A 88 4.64 8.61 -3.07
CA PRO A 88 4.42 7.98 -4.38
C PRO A 88 5.71 7.58 -5.11
N THR A 89 6.81 8.32 -4.90
CA THR A 89 8.14 8.10 -5.49
C THR A 89 8.94 6.99 -4.79
N SER A 90 8.45 6.46 -3.67
CA SER A 90 9.16 5.47 -2.87
C SER A 90 9.33 4.14 -3.62
N THR A 91 10.56 3.62 -3.65
CA THR A 91 10.86 2.28 -4.19
C THR A 91 10.22 1.18 -3.33
N ALA A 92 10.07 1.41 -2.02
CA ALA A 92 9.39 0.49 -1.12
C ALA A 92 7.88 0.39 -1.41
N LEU A 93 7.27 1.45 -1.97
CA LEU A 93 5.87 1.43 -2.39
C LEU A 93 5.69 0.82 -3.79
N SER A 94 6.53 1.22 -4.75
CA SER A 94 6.41 0.75 -6.15
C SER A 94 6.81 -0.70 -6.35
N THR A 95 7.61 -1.30 -5.46
CA THR A 95 8.04 -2.70 -5.58
C THR A 95 6.88 -3.68 -5.36
N PRO A 96 6.11 -3.62 -4.25
CA PRO A 96 4.91 -4.43 -4.07
C PRO A 96 3.86 -4.23 -5.18
N ILE A 97 3.64 -2.99 -5.64
CA ILE A 97 2.66 -2.72 -6.71
C ILE A 97 3.08 -3.40 -8.02
N ARG A 98 4.37 -3.38 -8.36
CA ARG A 98 4.89 -4.11 -9.54
C ARG A 98 4.77 -5.62 -9.36
N ALA A 99 5.01 -6.14 -8.17
CA ALA A 99 4.80 -7.56 -7.86
C ALA A 99 3.32 -7.95 -8.00
N LEU A 100 2.38 -7.12 -7.56
CA LEU A 100 0.95 -7.35 -7.81
C LEU A 100 0.63 -7.35 -9.31
N ALA A 101 1.22 -6.41 -10.06
CA ALA A 101 1.01 -6.32 -11.50
C ALA A 101 1.56 -7.51 -12.28
N SER A 102 2.65 -8.15 -11.84
CA SER A 102 3.17 -9.36 -12.50
C SER A 102 2.28 -10.58 -12.31
N HIS A 103 1.43 -10.58 -11.27
CA HIS A 103 0.50 -11.69 -10.98
C HIS A 103 -0.91 -11.46 -11.51
N ALA A 104 -1.28 -10.22 -11.82
CA ALA A 104 -2.57 -9.89 -12.39
C ALA A 104 -2.55 -9.98 -13.93
N THR A 105 -3.42 -10.82 -14.49
CA THR A 105 -3.55 -10.98 -15.95
C THR A 105 -3.99 -9.67 -16.61
N ASN A 106 -3.20 -9.16 -17.56
CA ASN A 106 -3.48 -7.94 -18.33
C ASN A 106 -3.63 -6.65 -17.49
N ALA A 107 -3.04 -6.59 -16.30
CA ALA A 107 -3.14 -5.40 -15.47
C ALA A 107 -2.08 -4.35 -15.79
N SER A 108 -2.50 -3.08 -15.75
CA SER A 108 -1.59 -1.93 -15.83
C SER A 108 -0.97 -1.65 -14.46
N SER A 109 0.34 -1.42 -14.44
CA SER A 109 1.05 -0.88 -13.27
C SER A 109 1.01 0.66 -13.23
N SER A 110 0.29 1.31 -14.15
CA SER A 110 0.04 2.74 -14.14
C SER A 110 -1.35 3.03 -13.56
N PRO A 111 -1.47 3.91 -12.54
CA PRO A 111 -2.74 4.25 -11.92
C PRO A 111 -3.54 5.28 -12.72
N GLU A 112 -4.86 5.24 -12.56
CA GLU A 112 -5.73 6.39 -12.87
C GLU A 112 -5.67 7.38 -11.69
N VAL A 113 -5.20 8.60 -11.94
CA VAL A 113 -5.02 9.61 -10.89
C VAL A 113 -6.24 10.52 -10.78
N LYS A 114 -6.77 10.66 -9.56
CA LYS A 114 -7.81 11.64 -9.20
C LYS A 114 -7.32 12.52 -8.07
N ALA A 115 -7.04 13.78 -8.39
CA ALA A 115 -6.59 14.76 -7.41
C ALA A 115 -7.76 15.63 -6.91
N TYR A 116 -7.75 15.90 -5.62
CA TYR A 116 -8.59 16.83 -4.87
C TYR A 116 -7.68 17.68 -3.96
N SER A 117 -8.23 18.74 -3.38
CA SER A 117 -7.44 19.65 -2.53
C SER A 117 -6.90 19.04 -1.25
N ASP A 118 -7.52 17.96 -0.79
CA ASP A 118 -7.27 17.27 0.48
C ASP A 118 -6.80 15.81 0.28
N ALA A 119 -6.86 15.29 -0.94
CA ALA A 119 -6.57 13.89 -1.24
C ALA A 119 -6.15 13.69 -2.69
N VAL A 120 -5.27 12.72 -2.93
CA VAL A 120 -4.93 12.25 -4.28
C VAL A 120 -5.05 10.73 -4.32
N TYR A 121 -5.91 10.23 -5.21
CA TYR A 121 -6.10 8.81 -5.42
C TYR A 121 -5.27 8.32 -6.59
N PHE A 122 -4.46 7.28 -6.37
CA PHE A 122 -3.87 6.49 -7.44
C PHE A 122 -4.65 5.18 -7.52
N ASN A 123 -5.59 5.10 -8.46
CA ASN A 123 -6.48 3.95 -8.60
C ASN A 123 -5.83 2.90 -9.50
N TYR A 124 -5.51 1.73 -8.94
CA TYR A 124 -5.03 0.57 -9.68
C TYR A 124 -6.16 -0.44 -9.79
N HIS A 125 -7.28 -0.02 -10.36
CA HIS A 125 -8.48 -0.85 -10.46
C HIS A 125 -8.25 -2.21 -11.11
N SER A 126 -7.31 -2.34 -12.06
CA SER A 126 -6.95 -3.64 -12.66
C SER A 126 -6.14 -4.56 -11.73
N LEU A 127 -5.55 -4.02 -10.66
CA LEU A 127 -4.85 -4.75 -9.60
C LEU A 127 -5.73 -5.00 -8.37
N GLY A 128 -6.96 -4.47 -8.36
CA GLY A 128 -7.84 -4.56 -7.21
C GLY A 128 -7.38 -3.75 -5.99
N ILE A 129 -6.63 -2.65 -6.19
CA ILE A 129 -6.28 -1.72 -5.10
C ILE A 129 -6.42 -0.25 -5.54
N SER A 130 -6.60 0.64 -4.57
CA SER A 130 -6.41 2.09 -4.73
C SER A 130 -5.58 2.64 -3.59
N LEU A 131 -4.74 3.62 -3.89
CA LEU A 131 -3.88 4.27 -2.91
C LEU A 131 -4.37 5.70 -2.68
N LEU A 132 -4.66 6.05 -1.44
CA LEU A 132 -5.10 7.36 -1.01
C LEU A 132 -3.92 8.11 -0.38
N PHE A 133 -3.47 9.16 -1.05
CA PHE A 133 -2.43 10.04 -0.53
C PHE A 133 -3.03 11.32 0.05
N LYS A 134 -2.54 11.74 1.21
CA LYS A 134 -2.84 13.07 1.77
C LYS A 134 -1.73 14.07 1.42
N PRO A 135 -2.08 15.33 1.11
CA PRO A 135 -1.10 16.41 1.00
C PRO A 135 -0.46 16.72 2.35
N VAL A 136 0.85 16.95 2.35
CA VAL A 136 1.64 17.37 3.52
C VAL A 136 2.42 18.65 3.23
N GLY A 137 3.02 19.26 4.27
CA GLY A 137 3.86 20.45 4.09
C GLY A 137 3.13 21.70 3.56
N GLY A 138 1.80 21.76 3.69
CA GLY A 138 0.99 22.87 3.18
C GLY A 138 0.66 22.80 1.69
N TYR A 139 1.08 21.73 0.99
CA TYR A 139 0.69 21.48 -0.39
C TYR A 139 -0.85 21.32 -0.50
N LYS A 140 -1.43 21.88 -1.55
CA LYS A 140 -2.85 21.78 -1.88
C LYS A 140 -2.98 21.50 -3.37
N PRO A 141 -3.12 20.23 -3.78
CA PRO A 141 -3.35 19.88 -5.17
C PRO A 141 -4.59 20.60 -5.72
N LYS A 142 -4.60 20.87 -7.02
CA LYS A 142 -5.81 21.34 -7.70
C LYS A 142 -6.68 20.15 -8.06
N THR A 143 -7.99 20.31 -7.94
CA THR A 143 -8.92 19.27 -8.37
C THR A 143 -8.72 18.95 -9.85
N GLY A 144 -8.58 17.65 -10.18
CA GLY A 144 -8.36 17.19 -11.54
C GLY A 144 -6.93 17.38 -12.08
N GLN A 145 -5.98 17.80 -11.25
CA GLN A 145 -4.56 17.89 -11.60
C GLN A 145 -4.02 16.53 -12.04
N ARG A 146 -3.23 16.51 -13.13
CA ARG A 146 -2.63 15.27 -13.65
C ARG A 146 -1.43 14.85 -12.82
N ARG A 147 -1.03 13.58 -12.93
CA ARG A 147 0.10 13.02 -12.19
C ARG A 147 1.42 13.77 -12.43
N ASP A 148 1.73 14.11 -13.68
CA ASP A 148 2.94 14.83 -14.09
C ASP A 148 3.02 16.26 -13.52
N GLU A 149 1.91 16.77 -13.02
CA GLU A 149 1.81 18.10 -12.43
C GLU A 149 1.89 18.05 -10.89
N LEU A 150 1.81 16.87 -10.26
CA LEU A 150 1.77 16.71 -8.81
C LEU A 150 3.16 16.90 -8.17
N GLN A 151 3.18 17.51 -6.99
CA GLN A 151 4.35 17.51 -6.11
C GLN A 151 4.35 16.20 -5.31
N GLU A 152 4.80 15.09 -5.92
CA GLU A 152 4.73 13.75 -5.30
C GLU A 152 5.47 13.67 -3.94
N ASP A 153 6.57 14.41 -3.75
CA ASP A 153 7.29 14.45 -2.47
C ASP A 153 6.50 15.17 -1.35
N SER A 154 5.42 15.88 -1.69
CA SER A 154 4.50 16.52 -0.75
C SER A 154 3.21 15.70 -0.55
N LEU A 155 3.23 14.42 -0.90
CA LEU A 155 2.13 13.48 -0.71
C LEU A 155 2.60 12.30 0.16
N GLU A 156 1.81 11.92 1.16
CA GLU A 156 2.05 10.73 1.97
C GLU A 156 0.89 9.73 1.84
N LEU A 157 1.20 8.44 1.72
CA LEU A 157 0.19 7.39 1.68
C LEU A 157 -0.53 7.34 3.03
N ASP A 158 -1.83 7.61 3.00
CA ASP A 158 -2.71 7.70 4.17
C ASP A 158 -3.68 6.54 4.26
N GLY A 159 -4.13 6.03 3.11
CA GLY A 159 -5.02 4.88 3.04
C GLY A 159 -4.78 3.98 1.83
N ILE A 160 -5.22 2.73 1.95
CA ILE A 160 -5.19 1.72 0.89
C ILE A 160 -6.55 1.06 0.85
N ASP A 161 -7.24 1.16 -0.28
CA ASP A 161 -8.44 0.37 -0.54
C ASP A 161 -8.05 -0.91 -1.25
N ILE A 162 -8.56 -2.03 -0.75
CA ILE A 162 -8.39 -3.36 -1.32
C ILE A 162 -9.76 -3.84 -1.79
N TYR A 163 -9.82 -4.27 -3.04
CA TYR A 163 -11.07 -4.61 -3.67
C TYR A 163 -11.28 -6.12 -3.81
N HIS A 164 -12.51 -6.52 -3.54
CA HIS A 164 -13.07 -7.82 -3.84
C HIS A 164 -14.40 -7.63 -4.57
N SER A 165 -14.66 -8.52 -5.52
CA SER A 165 -15.95 -8.58 -6.23
C SER A 165 -16.76 -9.79 -5.74
N PRO A 166 -17.68 -9.61 -4.78
CA PRO A 166 -18.56 -10.68 -4.33
C PRO A 166 -19.35 -11.27 -5.49
N LYS A 167 -19.57 -12.58 -5.46
CA LYS A 167 -20.47 -13.25 -6.40
C LYS A 167 -21.89 -12.71 -6.20
N GLY A 168 -22.58 -12.39 -7.29
CA GLY A 168 -23.99 -11.95 -7.26
C GLY A 168 -24.22 -10.43 -7.23
N GLY A 169 -23.16 -9.61 -7.27
CA GLY A 169 -23.33 -8.16 -7.44
C GLY A 169 -23.90 -7.80 -8.81
N THR A 170 -25.08 -7.17 -8.85
CA THR A 170 -25.75 -6.73 -10.11
C THR A 170 -25.19 -5.43 -10.70
N GLY A 171 -24.18 -4.83 -10.06
CA GLY A 171 -23.56 -3.57 -10.49
C GLY A 171 -22.35 -3.79 -11.40
N LYS A 172 -22.19 -2.94 -12.41
CA LYS A 172 -20.93 -2.83 -13.18
C LYS A 172 -19.84 -2.31 -12.25
N VAL A 173 -19.00 -3.21 -11.75
CA VAL A 173 -17.83 -2.87 -10.93
C VAL A 173 -16.70 -2.43 -11.86
N SER A 174 -16.05 -1.29 -11.56
CA SER A 174 -14.96 -0.74 -12.38
C SER A 174 -13.57 -1.28 -11.99
N TYR A 175 -13.51 -2.21 -11.04
CA TYR A 175 -12.28 -2.76 -10.47
C TYR A 175 -12.31 -4.29 -10.47
N THR A 176 -11.13 -4.90 -10.42
CA THR A 176 -10.93 -6.33 -10.29
C THR A 176 -10.74 -6.73 -8.82
N THR A 177 -10.81 -8.03 -8.53
CA THR A 177 -10.42 -8.57 -7.22
C THR A 177 -8.89 -8.58 -7.12
N ILE A 178 -8.35 -8.19 -5.97
CA ILE A 178 -6.91 -8.29 -5.69
C ILE A 178 -6.42 -9.73 -5.92
N PRO A 179 -5.27 -9.94 -6.60
CA PRO A 179 -4.77 -11.29 -6.91
C PRO A 179 -4.12 -12.00 -5.71
N VAL A 180 -4.09 -11.38 -4.53
CA VAL A 180 -3.50 -11.93 -3.31
C VAL A 180 -4.58 -12.59 -2.47
N ASN A 181 -4.39 -13.86 -2.13
CA ASN A 181 -5.29 -14.62 -1.27
C ASN A 181 -4.52 -15.73 -0.54
N PRO A 182 -4.56 -15.81 0.81
CA PRO A 182 -5.23 -14.89 1.74
C PRO A 182 -4.52 -13.54 1.87
N ILE A 183 -5.25 -12.54 2.34
CA ILE A 183 -4.71 -11.22 2.73
C ILE A 183 -4.47 -11.24 4.24
N ALA A 184 -3.21 -11.09 4.66
CA ALA A 184 -2.88 -10.98 6.07
C ALA A 184 -3.02 -9.52 6.54
N LEU A 185 -3.90 -9.26 7.51
CA LEU A 185 -4.02 -7.96 8.16
C LEU A 185 -3.46 -8.05 9.58
N GLU A 186 -2.51 -7.17 9.91
CA GLU A 186 -1.95 -7.00 11.25
C GLU A 186 -2.95 -6.28 12.16
N LEU A 187 -3.07 -6.78 13.38
CA LEU A 187 -3.99 -6.27 14.39
C LEU A 187 -3.22 -5.61 15.52
N ALA A 188 -3.74 -4.51 16.03
CA ALA A 188 -3.12 -3.81 17.15
C ALA A 188 -3.14 -4.69 18.42
N SER A 189 -2.15 -4.54 19.30
CA SER A 189 -2.26 -5.11 20.64
C SER A 189 -3.21 -4.23 21.47
N ILE A 190 -4.30 -4.81 21.99
CA ILE A 190 -5.25 -4.09 22.84
C ILE A 190 -5.15 -4.65 24.27
N PRO A 191 -4.73 -3.83 25.26
CA PRO A 191 -4.66 -4.26 26.65
C PRO A 191 -5.99 -4.86 27.14
N GLY A 192 -5.93 -6.02 27.78
CA GLY A 192 -7.11 -6.70 28.33
C GLY A 192 -7.97 -7.46 27.31
N ARG A 193 -7.58 -7.52 26.03
CA ARG A 193 -8.23 -8.37 25.03
C ARG A 193 -7.26 -9.43 24.50
N THR A 194 -7.65 -10.69 24.59
CA THR A 194 -6.92 -11.80 23.94
C THR A 194 -7.45 -11.96 22.52
N ARG A 195 -6.62 -11.67 21.52
CA ARG A 195 -6.94 -11.80 20.10
C ARG A 195 -5.67 -12.13 19.31
N PRO A 196 -5.77 -12.69 18.08
CA PRO A 196 -4.57 -12.97 17.28
C PRO A 196 -3.88 -11.67 16.85
N ALA A 197 -2.58 -11.77 16.53
CA ALA A 197 -1.80 -10.65 16.00
C ALA A 197 -2.12 -10.34 14.54
N THR A 198 -2.70 -11.31 13.82
CA THR A 198 -3.10 -11.17 12.41
C THR A 198 -4.44 -11.85 12.16
N ILE A 199 -5.18 -11.38 11.16
CA ILE A 199 -6.34 -12.06 10.58
C ILE A 199 -6.02 -12.41 9.12
N GLN A 200 -6.35 -13.63 8.71
CA GLN A 200 -6.25 -14.07 7.32
C GLN A 200 -7.60 -13.87 6.65
N VAL A 201 -7.68 -12.92 5.72
CA VAL A 201 -8.91 -12.59 5.00
C VAL A 201 -8.90 -13.29 3.65
N THR A 202 -9.91 -14.11 3.42
CA THR A 202 -10.19 -14.77 2.15
C THR A 202 -11.39 -14.13 1.45
N PRO A 203 -11.61 -14.37 0.15
CA PRO A 203 -12.86 -14.03 -0.56
C PRO A 203 -14.16 -14.41 0.17
N GLU A 204 -14.15 -15.48 0.97
CA GLU A 204 -15.31 -16.00 1.69
C GLU A 204 -15.47 -15.39 3.09
N THR A 205 -14.54 -14.54 3.54
CA THR A 205 -14.62 -13.92 4.87
C THR A 205 -15.85 -13.01 4.97
N THR A 206 -16.65 -13.23 5.99
CA THR A 206 -17.94 -12.56 6.20
C THR A 206 -17.91 -11.55 7.35
N GLY A 207 -18.96 -10.74 7.48
CA GLY A 207 -19.11 -9.79 8.58
C GLY A 207 -18.97 -10.42 9.98
N LYS A 208 -19.56 -11.61 10.20
CA LYS A 208 -19.42 -12.32 11.48
C LYS A 208 -17.99 -12.78 11.74
N ASP A 209 -17.20 -13.10 10.72
CA ASP A 209 -15.81 -13.52 10.88
C ASP A 209 -14.94 -12.35 11.34
N PHE A 210 -15.16 -11.16 10.75
CA PHE A 210 -14.51 -9.94 11.21
C PHE A 210 -14.88 -9.61 12.65
N VAL A 211 -16.17 -9.64 13.01
CA VAL A 211 -16.62 -9.34 14.38
C VAL A 211 -16.11 -10.39 15.39
N ALA A 212 -16.08 -11.67 15.02
CA ALA A 212 -15.54 -12.72 15.89
C ALA A 212 -14.05 -12.52 16.20
N CYS A 213 -13.28 -11.98 15.25
CA CYS A 213 -11.84 -11.74 15.42
C CYS A 213 -11.52 -10.38 16.06
N LEU A 214 -12.16 -9.31 15.57
CA LEU A 214 -11.87 -7.91 15.93
C LEU A 214 -12.71 -7.39 17.11
N GLY A 215 -13.83 -8.06 17.40
CA GLY A 215 -14.85 -7.60 18.34
C GLY A 215 -15.80 -6.58 17.71
N GLU A 216 -16.56 -5.89 18.54
CA GLU A 216 -17.49 -4.84 18.10
C GLU A 216 -16.74 -3.66 17.43
N PRO A 217 -17.23 -3.16 16.28
CA PRO A 217 -16.63 -2.02 15.59
C PRO A 217 -16.86 -0.71 16.35
N ASP A 218 -15.92 0.22 16.21
CA ASP A 218 -16.00 1.56 16.80
C ASP A 218 -17.04 2.43 16.07
N ARG A 219 -17.12 2.28 14.74
CA ARG A 219 -18.05 3.01 13.89
C ARG A 219 -18.69 2.07 12.88
N LYS A 220 -19.93 2.39 12.49
CA LYS A 220 -20.70 1.60 11.53
C LYS A 220 -21.67 2.49 10.77
N GLY A 221 -21.97 2.13 9.52
CA GLY A 221 -22.89 2.92 8.68
C GLY A 221 -23.28 2.22 7.38
N GLY A 222 -24.01 2.93 6.51
CA GLY A 222 -24.47 2.37 5.24
C GLY A 222 -25.75 1.53 5.35
N GLY A 223 -26.06 0.75 4.30
CA GLY A 223 -27.24 -0.10 4.20
C GLY A 223 -28.57 0.64 3.97
N ALA A 224 -28.67 1.91 4.36
CA ALA A 224 -29.82 2.76 4.13
C ALA A 224 -29.79 3.36 2.72
N GLY A 225 -30.68 2.89 1.84
CA GLY A 225 -30.93 3.46 0.52
C GLY A 225 -31.57 2.43 -0.43
N PRO A 226 -32.08 2.85 -1.58
CA PRO A 226 -32.69 1.95 -2.54
C PRO A 226 -31.70 0.88 -3.00
N SER A 227 -32.20 -0.31 -3.35
CA SER A 227 -31.38 -1.44 -3.80
C SER A 227 -30.54 -1.13 -5.05
N SER A 228 -30.91 -0.09 -5.80
CA SER A 228 -30.27 0.35 -7.05
C SER A 228 -29.06 1.28 -6.88
N GLY A 229 -28.67 1.66 -5.65
CA GLY A 229 -27.55 2.59 -5.46
C GLY A 229 -27.07 2.83 -4.04
N SER A 230 -27.57 2.08 -3.05
CA SER A 230 -27.05 2.18 -1.68
C SER A 230 -25.63 1.59 -1.57
N ILE A 231 -24.80 2.26 -0.78
CA ILE A 231 -23.58 1.65 -0.24
C ILE A 231 -23.99 0.48 0.64
N GLY A 232 -23.19 -0.59 0.63
CA GLY A 232 -23.36 -1.67 1.58
C GLY A 232 -23.19 -1.16 3.02
N ILE A 233 -23.59 -1.95 4.00
CA ILE A 233 -23.16 -1.70 5.38
C ILE A 233 -21.63 -1.75 5.46
N TRP A 234 -21.08 -0.95 6.36
CA TRP A 234 -19.64 -0.93 6.63
C TRP A 234 -19.37 -0.83 8.12
N CYS A 235 -18.24 -1.38 8.54
CA CYS A 235 -17.75 -1.40 9.91
C CYS A 235 -16.31 -0.88 9.96
N GLU A 236 -15.95 -0.13 10.99
CA GLU A 236 -14.60 0.39 11.21
C GLU A 236 -14.09 0.00 12.61
N TRP A 237 -12.86 -0.51 12.66
CA TRP A 237 -12.08 -0.76 13.87
C TRP A 237 -10.90 0.21 13.88
N THR A 238 -11.11 1.39 14.48
CA THR A 238 -10.23 2.55 14.37
C THR A 238 -8.83 2.27 14.94
N LYS A 239 -8.75 1.50 16.04
CA LYS A 239 -7.45 1.13 16.66
C LYS A 239 -6.62 0.20 15.78
N ASP A 240 -7.28 -0.58 14.93
CA ASP A 240 -6.64 -1.48 13.97
C ASP A 240 -6.30 -0.79 12.66
N GLY A 241 -6.88 0.38 12.39
CA GLY A 241 -6.72 1.05 11.11
C GLY A 241 -7.42 0.29 9.98
N ILE A 242 -8.55 -0.37 10.28
CA ILE A 242 -9.28 -1.23 9.34
C ILE A 242 -10.73 -0.76 9.24
N MET A 243 -11.20 -0.55 8.02
CA MET A 243 -12.62 -0.41 7.69
C MET A 243 -12.99 -1.46 6.65
N VAL A 244 -14.17 -2.07 6.77
CA VAL A 244 -14.68 -3.09 5.84
C VAL A 244 -16.06 -2.68 5.34
N GLU A 245 -16.20 -2.53 4.03
CA GLU A 245 -17.50 -2.46 3.35
C GLU A 245 -17.90 -3.87 2.90
N PHE A 246 -19.14 -4.26 3.22
CA PHE A 246 -19.71 -5.54 2.81
C PHE A 246 -20.49 -5.40 1.50
N GLY A 247 -20.47 -6.44 0.67
CA GLY A 247 -21.22 -6.49 -0.59
C GLY A 247 -22.34 -7.52 -0.60
N GLY A 248 -22.93 -7.73 -1.78
CA GLY A 248 -24.12 -8.59 -1.93
C GLY A 248 -25.41 -7.92 -1.49
N ASP A 249 -26.54 -8.58 -1.76
CA ASP A 249 -27.89 -8.08 -1.46
C ASP A 249 -28.17 -8.08 0.06
N GLU A 250 -27.40 -8.84 0.81
CA GLU A 250 -27.39 -9.03 2.26
C GLU A 250 -26.88 -7.79 2.98
N SER A 251 -26.02 -7.02 2.32
CA SER A 251 -25.42 -5.80 2.86
C SER A 251 -26.26 -4.54 2.60
N ARG A 252 -27.43 -4.65 1.94
CA ARG A 252 -28.20 -3.49 1.44
C ARG A 252 -29.70 -3.61 1.69
N GLY A 253 -30.37 -2.46 1.71
CA GLY A 253 -31.83 -2.38 1.79
C GLY A 253 -32.36 -2.67 3.20
N PRO A 254 -33.66 -2.97 3.32
CA PRO A 254 -34.26 -3.34 4.60
C PRO A 254 -33.50 -4.50 5.25
N GLN A 255 -33.30 -4.40 6.55
CA GLN A 255 -32.66 -5.43 7.37
C GLN A 255 -31.20 -5.74 7.00
N ALA A 256 -30.49 -4.80 6.36
CA ALA A 256 -29.09 -4.99 5.98
C ALA A 256 -28.18 -5.27 7.19
N TRP A 257 -28.49 -4.74 8.37
CA TRP A 257 -27.70 -4.96 9.59
C TRP A 257 -27.91 -6.36 10.18
N GLU A 258 -29.10 -6.91 10.04
CA GLU A 258 -29.48 -8.24 10.51
C GLU A 258 -28.94 -9.34 9.57
N ARG A 259 -28.94 -9.07 8.25
CA ARG A 259 -28.45 -10.00 7.22
C ARG A 259 -26.95 -9.86 6.94
N GLY A 260 -26.39 -8.67 7.12
CA GLY A 260 -25.02 -8.35 6.72
C GLY A 260 -23.93 -9.10 7.48
N LYS A 261 -24.25 -9.77 8.59
CA LYS A 261 -23.33 -10.71 9.25
C LYS A 261 -22.85 -11.83 8.32
N ASP A 262 -23.65 -12.23 7.34
CA ASP A 262 -23.33 -13.29 6.38
C ASP A 262 -22.86 -12.73 5.03
N ALA A 263 -22.82 -11.40 4.88
CA ALA A 263 -22.30 -10.74 3.69
C ALA A 263 -20.77 -10.85 3.64
N THR A 264 -20.22 -11.14 2.46
CA THR A 264 -18.78 -11.10 2.23
C THR A 264 -18.30 -9.67 2.05
N TRP A 265 -17.02 -9.43 2.38
CA TRP A 265 -16.42 -8.13 2.17
C TRP A 265 -16.32 -7.79 0.68
N LYS A 266 -16.37 -6.50 0.39
CA LYS A 266 -16.24 -5.92 -0.96
C LYS A 266 -15.07 -4.95 -1.03
N VAL A 267 -14.89 -4.14 0.02
CA VAL A 267 -13.76 -3.22 0.15
C VAL A 267 -13.19 -3.35 1.54
N ILE A 268 -11.87 -3.45 1.65
CA ILE A 268 -11.14 -3.28 2.90
C ILE A 268 -10.30 -2.01 2.74
N THR A 269 -10.53 -1.04 3.61
CA THR A 269 -9.71 0.17 3.67
C THR A 269 -8.76 0.06 4.85
N LEU A 270 -7.46 0.14 4.57
CA LEU A 270 -6.40 0.25 5.56
C LEU A 270 -6.04 1.72 5.73
N PHE A 271 -5.86 2.18 6.96
CA PHE A 271 -5.47 3.56 7.26
C PHE A 271 -4.60 3.61 8.51
N ARG A 272 -3.84 4.70 8.71
CA ARG A 272 -3.07 4.86 9.95
C ARG A 272 -4.04 5.12 11.11
N PRO A 273 -3.98 4.33 12.20
CA PRO A 273 -4.73 4.65 13.40
C PRO A 273 -4.38 6.06 13.89
N PRO A 274 -5.34 6.81 14.47
CA PRO A 274 -5.04 8.06 15.15
C PRO A 274 -4.00 7.79 16.25
N ILE A 275 -2.99 8.65 16.37
CA ILE A 275 -2.04 8.59 17.48
C ILE A 275 -2.85 8.88 18.75
N SER A 276 -3.06 7.86 19.59
CA SER A 276 -3.76 7.95 20.87
C SER A 276 -2.88 8.52 21.97
#